data_AF-A0A5E4QBU5-F1
#
_entry.id   AF-A0A5E4QBU5-F1
#
_cell.length_a   1.000
_cell.length_b   1.000
_cell.length_c   1.000
_cell.angle_alpha   90.00
_cell.angle_beta   90.00
_cell.angle_gamma   90.00
#
_symmetry.space_group_name_H-M   'P 1'
#
loop_
_entity.id
_entity.type
_entity.pdbx_description
1 polymer ?
#
loop_
_entity_poly.entity_id
_entity_poly.type
_entity_poly.pdbx_seq_one_letter_code
_entity_poly.pdbx_strand_id
1 'polypeptide(L)'
;MNRMEDSVLSPSYFWSCLTLGEECPFISSADPKLYYFALVLTALYAVLLLTILTEVMFYLPLDNFQNQIDYYINCVKKKISRVQANQRRLVTVQERAGKQLQRSMHCCNLVCLLRNDLTIEPDKVKPYTTNAENVDSSEYYKIDENM
;
A
#
# COMPACT_ATOMS: atom_id res chain seq x y z
N MET A 1 -48.29 55.16 -6.45
CA MET A 1 -47.52 54.27 -7.36
C MET A 1 -46.70 55.24 -8.21
N ASN A 2 -45.38 55.35 -8.04
CA ASN A 2 -44.39 54.31 -8.35
C ASN A 2 -43.19 54.39 -7.39
N ARG A 3 -42.87 53.24 -6.78
CA ARG A 3 -41.57 52.97 -6.15
C ARG A 3 -40.57 52.77 -7.30
N MET A 4 -39.62 53.68 -7.45
CA MET A 4 -38.37 53.37 -8.14
C MET A 4 -37.52 52.57 -7.15
N GLU A 5 -37.46 51.26 -7.38
CA GLU A 5 -36.38 50.41 -6.88
C GLU A 5 -35.09 50.84 -7.59
N ASP A 6 -34.50 51.93 -7.13
CA ASP A 6 -33.08 52.14 -7.36
C ASP A 6 -32.37 51.10 -6.50
N SER A 7 -32.08 49.99 -7.17
CA SER A 7 -31.14 48.99 -6.71
C SER A 7 -29.81 49.74 -6.52
N VAL A 8 -29.54 50.16 -5.29
CA VAL A 8 -28.23 50.65 -4.86
C VAL A 8 -27.28 49.46 -4.96
N LEU A 9 -26.85 49.13 -6.17
CA LEU A 9 -25.60 48.44 -6.40
C LEU A 9 -24.54 49.40 -5.89
N SER A 10 -24.19 49.26 -4.61
CA SER A 10 -23.03 49.92 -4.05
C SER A 10 -21.85 49.57 -4.96
N PRO A 11 -21.22 50.53 -5.64
CA PRO A 11 -20.06 50.23 -6.45
C PRO A 11 -19.04 49.54 -5.55
N SER A 12 -18.53 48.38 -5.96
CA SER A 12 -17.52 47.67 -5.17
C SER A 12 -16.18 48.41 -5.32
N TYR A 13 -16.02 49.50 -4.55
CA TYR A 13 -14.79 50.29 -4.46
C TYR A 13 -13.57 49.48 -3.98
N PHE A 14 -13.78 48.22 -3.57
CA PHE A 14 -12.74 47.30 -3.16
C PHE A 14 -11.58 47.22 -4.17
N TRP A 15 -11.89 47.00 -5.45
CA TRP A 15 -10.85 46.88 -6.48
C TRP A 15 -10.17 48.20 -6.76
N SER A 16 -10.92 49.30 -6.86
CA SER A 16 -10.36 50.64 -7.04
C SER A 16 -9.43 51.03 -5.89
N CYS A 17 -9.68 50.56 -4.66
CA CYS A 17 -8.89 50.95 -3.49
C CYS A 17 -7.68 50.04 -3.31
N LEU A 18 -7.77 48.80 -3.77
CA LEU A 18 -6.65 47.90 -3.85
C LEU A 18 -5.63 48.34 -4.92
N THR A 19 -6.09 48.92 -6.03
CA THR A 19 -5.23 49.40 -7.14
C THR A 19 -4.79 50.85 -7.01
N LEU A 20 -5.12 51.51 -5.89
CA LEU A 20 -4.88 52.95 -5.67
C LEU A 20 -5.42 53.85 -6.80
N GLY A 21 -6.60 53.53 -7.32
CA GLY A 21 -7.29 54.36 -8.31
C GLY A 21 -7.77 55.69 -7.73
N GLU A 22 -7.89 56.71 -8.58
CA GLU A 22 -8.30 58.07 -8.21
C GLU A 22 -9.74 58.15 -7.66
N GLU A 23 -10.57 57.15 -7.94
CA GLU A 23 -11.96 57.07 -7.48
C GLU A 23 -12.12 56.54 -6.05
N CYS A 24 -11.03 56.36 -5.31
CA CYS A 24 -11.10 55.79 -3.97
C CYS A 24 -11.26 56.81 -2.84
N PRO A 25 -12.35 56.70 -2.04
CA PRO A 25 -12.66 57.68 -1.01
C PRO A 25 -11.61 57.71 0.12
N PHE A 26 -10.81 56.65 0.27
CA PHE A 26 -9.78 56.55 1.31
C PHE A 26 -8.41 57.13 0.91
N ILE A 27 -8.16 57.32 -0.39
CA ILE A 27 -6.90 57.85 -0.94
C ILE A 27 -7.17 59.27 -1.47
N SER A 28 -7.97 60.04 -0.74
CA SER A 28 -8.11 61.47 -1.02
C SER A 28 -6.94 62.20 -0.36
N SER A 29 -6.12 62.88 -1.14
CA SER A 29 -5.03 63.77 -0.67
C SER A 29 -5.54 64.95 0.18
N ALA A 30 -6.85 65.10 0.31
CA ALA A 30 -7.51 66.11 1.12
C ALA A 30 -7.47 65.83 2.63
N ASP A 31 -7.33 64.57 3.08
CA ASP A 31 -7.29 64.24 4.51
C ASP A 31 -6.17 63.24 4.88
N PRO A 32 -5.06 63.70 5.50
CA PRO A 32 -3.90 62.86 5.78
C PRO A 32 -4.20 61.73 6.77
N LYS A 33 -5.18 61.88 7.68
CA LYS A 33 -5.54 60.81 8.64
C LYS A 33 -6.13 59.60 7.94
N LEU A 34 -6.93 59.83 6.90
CA LEU A 34 -7.59 58.79 6.12
C LEU A 34 -6.59 58.00 5.27
N TYR A 35 -5.57 58.69 4.74
CA TYR A 35 -4.46 58.08 4.01
C TYR A 35 -3.63 57.12 4.88
N TYR A 36 -3.23 57.52 6.09
CA TYR A 36 -2.51 56.63 7.00
C TYR A 36 -3.35 55.42 7.43
N PHE A 37 -4.66 55.60 7.62
CA PHE A 37 -5.57 54.49 7.91
C PHE A 37 -5.62 53.49 6.74
N ALA A 38 -5.73 53.96 5.50
CA ALA A 38 -5.73 53.12 4.31
C ALA A 38 -4.41 52.34 4.15
N LEU A 39 -3.27 52.99 4.41
CA LEU A 39 -1.95 52.35 4.38
C LEU A 39 -1.79 51.25 5.43
N VAL A 40 -2.23 51.51 6.66
CA VAL A 40 -2.18 50.51 7.75
C VAL A 40 -3.09 49.34 7.44
N LEU A 41 -4.29 49.62 6.91
CA LEU A 41 -5.25 48.58 6.54
C LEU A 41 -4.72 47.71 5.40
N THR A 42 -4.16 48.32 4.35
CA THR A 42 -3.55 47.58 3.23
C THR A 42 -2.33 46.77 3.68
N ALA A 43 -1.50 47.30 4.57
CA ALA A 43 -0.38 46.54 5.15
C ALA A 43 -0.87 45.31 5.95
N LEU A 44 -1.92 45.46 6.77
CA LEU A 44 -2.51 44.33 7.51
C LEU A 44 -3.10 43.27 6.58
N TYR A 45 -3.81 43.68 5.52
CA TYR A 45 -4.33 42.74 4.52
C TYR A 45 -3.23 42.03 3.75
N ALA A 46 -2.14 42.73 3.40
CA ALA A 46 -1.00 42.13 2.74
C ALA A 46 -0.33 41.06 3.62
N VAL A 47 -0.14 41.33 4.92
CA VAL A 47 0.39 40.34 5.87
C VAL A 47 -0.54 39.14 5.98
N LEU A 48 -1.85 39.35 6.10
CA LEU A 48 -2.83 38.27 6.18
C LEU A 48 -2.86 37.41 4.91
N LEU A 49 -2.79 38.04 3.73
CA LEU A 49 -2.68 37.33 2.46
C LEU A 49 -1.39 36.52 2.36
N LEU A 50 -0.26 37.08 2.80
CA LEU A 50 1.02 36.36 2.84
C LEU A 50 0.94 35.15 3.77
N THR A 51 0.34 35.28 4.96
CA THR A 51 0.16 34.14 5.87
C THR A 51 -0.66 33.03 5.21
N ILE A 52 -1.81 33.36 4.62
CA ILE A 52 -2.65 32.37 3.92
C ILE A 52 -1.89 31.73 2.74
N LEU A 53 -1.16 32.52 1.94
CA LEU A 53 -0.35 32.02 0.84
C LEU A 53 0.74 31.07 1.34
N THR A 54 1.42 31.39 2.44
CA THR A 54 2.43 30.51 3.04
C THR A 54 1.82 29.21 3.55
N GLU A 55 0.64 29.26 4.16
CA GLU A 55 -0.07 28.06 4.60
C GLU A 55 -0.45 27.18 3.39
N VAL A 56 -1.07 27.75 2.36
CA VAL A 56 -1.45 26.99 1.14
C VAL A 56 -0.23 26.39 0.44
N MET A 57 0.85 27.16 0.31
CA MET A 57 2.11 26.68 -0.27
C MET A 57 2.78 25.60 0.57
N PHE A 58 2.48 25.53 1.87
CA PHE A 58 2.97 24.48 2.76
C PHE A 58 2.15 23.18 2.66
N TYR A 59 0.84 23.27 2.42
CA TYR A 59 -0.01 22.07 2.24
C TYR A 59 0.27 21.33 0.93
N LEU A 60 0.63 22.04 -0.15
CA LEU A 60 0.91 21.43 -1.45
C LEU A 60 2.07 20.40 -1.46
N PRO A 61 3.24 20.66 -0.84
CA PRO A 61 4.29 19.65 -0.71
C PRO A 61 3.89 18.56 0.29
N LEU A 62 3.06 18.86 1.30
CA LEU A 62 2.62 17.87 2.30
C LEU A 62 1.83 16.72 1.65
N ASP A 63 0.92 17.05 0.72
CA ASP A 63 0.16 16.07 -0.07
C ASP A 63 1.09 15.20 -0.95
N ASN A 64 2.11 15.82 -1.55
CA ASN A 64 3.10 15.09 -2.34
C ASN A 64 3.94 14.12 -1.49
N PHE A 65 4.30 14.52 -0.26
CA PHE A 65 5.01 13.64 0.68
C PHE A 65 4.14 12.48 1.14
N GLN A 66 2.86 12.71 1.40
CA GLN A 66 1.93 11.66 1.81
C GLN A 66 1.79 10.58 0.72
N ASN A 67 1.66 11.00 -0.55
CA ASN A 67 1.62 10.08 -1.68
C ASN A 67 2.92 9.26 -1.84
N GLN A 68 4.09 9.87 -1.61
CA GLN A 68 5.35 9.14 -1.63
C GLN A 68 5.44 8.11 -0.50
N ILE A 69 5.04 8.48 0.72
CA ILE A 69 5.04 7.59 1.88
C ILE A 69 4.14 6.37 1.61
N ASP A 70 2.93 6.58 1.08
CA ASP A 70 2.01 5.49 0.74
C ASP A 70 2.57 4.57 -0.34
N TYR A 71 3.28 5.11 -1.34
CA TYR A 71 3.97 4.30 -2.35
C TYR A 71 5.04 3.40 -1.73
N TYR A 72 5.89 3.94 -0.85
CA TYR A 72 6.93 3.17 -0.17
C TYR A 72 6.34 2.11 0.76
N ILE A 73 5.30 2.44 1.54
CA ILE A 73 4.59 1.47 2.40
C ILE A 73 4.04 0.32 1.55
N ASN A 74 3.41 0.62 0.41
CA ASN A 74 2.89 -0.40 -0.49
C ASN A 74 3.98 -1.29 -1.08
N CYS A 75 5.15 -0.71 -1.39
CA CYS A 75 6.31 -1.47 -1.86
C CYS A 75 6.83 -2.43 -0.79
N VAL A 76 6.97 -1.95 0.45
CA VAL A 76 7.40 -2.77 1.59
C VAL A 76 6.39 -3.89 1.88
N LYS A 77 5.08 -3.57 1.91
CA LYS A 77 4.00 -4.55 2.11
C LYS A 77 4.04 -5.66 1.05
N LYS A 78 4.27 -5.31 -0.22
CA LYS A 78 4.44 -6.30 -1.31
C LYS A 78 5.67 -7.17 -1.11
N LYS A 79 6.82 -6.60 -0.69
CA LYS A 79 8.03 -7.38 -0.40
C LYS A 79 7.82 -8.37 0.75
N ILE A 80 7.21 -7.93 1.85
CA ILE A 80 6.89 -8.79 3.00
C ILE A 80 5.98 -9.94 2.59
N SER A 81 4.92 -9.65 1.82
CA SER A 81 4.02 -10.69 1.32
C SER A 81 4.73 -11.74 0.45
N ARG A 82 5.66 -11.31 -0.43
CA ARG A 82 6.48 -12.25 -1.23
C ARG A 82 7.40 -13.10 -0.36
N VAL A 83 8.04 -12.51 0.65
CA VAL A 83 8.90 -13.25 1.59
C VAL A 83 8.08 -14.30 2.34
N GLN A 84 6.90 -13.93 2.84
CA GLN A 84 6.01 -14.86 3.54
C GLN A 84 5.54 -16.01 2.64
N ALA A 85 5.21 -15.71 1.37
CA ALA A 85 4.84 -16.74 0.39
C ALA A 85 6.01 -17.69 0.10
N ASN A 86 7.23 -17.16 -0.04
CA ASN A 86 8.43 -17.97 -0.26
C ASN A 86 8.77 -18.85 0.94
N GLN A 87 8.66 -18.33 2.16
CA GLN A 87 8.84 -19.11 3.38
C GLN A 87 7.85 -20.28 3.46
N ARG A 88 6.57 -20.05 3.16
CA ARG A 88 5.57 -21.12 3.11
C ARG A 88 5.93 -22.19 2.07
N ARG A 89 6.39 -21.78 0.88
CA ARG A 89 6.84 -22.72 -0.16
C ARG A 89 8.07 -23.53 0.27
N LEU A 90 9.02 -22.92 0.97
CA LEU A 90 10.19 -23.62 1.48
C LEU A 90 9.79 -24.69 2.50
N VAL A 91 8.88 -24.36 3.43
CA VAL A 91 8.36 -25.31 4.41
C VAL A 91 7.67 -26.49 3.73
N THR A 92 6.81 -26.24 2.73
CA THR A 92 6.13 -27.33 2.02
C THR A 92 7.08 -28.22 1.21
N VAL A 93 8.11 -27.64 0.58
CA VAL A 93 9.15 -28.42 -0.11
C VAL A 93 9.95 -29.25 0.88
N GLN A 94 10.32 -28.68 2.03
CA GLN A 94 11.03 -29.39 3.09
C GLN A 94 10.21 -30.56 3.64
N GLU A 95 8.91 -30.38 3.87
CA GLU A 95 8.02 -31.47 4.30
C GLU A 95 7.94 -32.59 3.26
N ARG A 96 7.84 -32.26 1.96
CA ARG A 96 7.83 -33.24 0.89
C ARG A 96 9.15 -34.01 0.81
N ALA A 97 10.28 -33.31 0.88
CA ALA A 97 11.60 -33.92 0.92
C ALA A 97 11.78 -34.83 2.15
N GLY A 98 11.31 -34.39 3.33
CA GLY A 98 11.32 -35.19 4.55
C GLY A 98 10.54 -36.49 4.41
N LYS A 99 9.33 -36.44 3.84
CA LYS A 99 8.53 -37.65 3.56
C LYS A 99 9.21 -38.60 2.57
N GLN A 100 9.86 -38.07 1.53
CA GLN A 100 10.61 -38.89 0.57
C GLN A 100 11.83 -39.55 1.23
N LEU A 101 12.56 -38.83 2.07
CA LEU A 101 13.72 -39.35 2.79
C LEU A 101 13.31 -40.45 3.78
N GLN A 102 12.17 -40.29 4.46
CA GLN A 102 11.63 -41.34 5.34
C GLN A 102 11.24 -42.59 4.55
N ARG A 103 10.64 -42.45 3.37
CA ARG A 103 10.34 -43.58 2.46
C ARG A 103 11.62 -44.26 1.99
N SER A 104 12.65 -43.50 1.62
CA SER A 104 13.93 -44.08 1.18
C SER A 104 14.63 -44.81 2.31
N MET A 105 14.55 -44.29 3.55
CA MET A 105 15.11 -44.95 4.73
C MET A 105 14.42 -46.29 5.02
N HIS A 106 13.08 -46.36 4.90
CA HIS A 106 12.36 -47.63 5.03
C HIS A 106 12.76 -48.65 3.96
N CYS A 107 12.87 -48.22 2.70
CA CYS A 107 13.30 -49.09 1.61
C CYS A 107 14.75 -49.59 1.85
N CYS A 108 15.65 -48.70 2.27
CA CYS A 108 17.02 -49.06 2.61
C CYS A 108 17.07 -50.10 3.74
N ASN A 109 16.30 -49.90 4.81
CA ASN A 109 16.20 -50.85 5.91
C ASN A 109 15.69 -52.23 5.43
N LEU A 110 14.67 -52.27 4.57
CA LEU A 110 14.18 -53.52 4.00
C LEU A 110 15.24 -54.22 3.14
N VAL A 111 15.96 -53.48 2.31
CA VAL A 111 17.06 -54.03 1.50
C VAL A 111 18.19 -54.55 2.39
N CYS A 112 18.53 -53.84 3.47
CA CYS A 112 19.51 -54.30 4.44
C CYS A 112 19.08 -55.59 5.15
N LEU A 113 17.80 -55.69 5.56
CA LEU A 113 17.24 -56.90 6.14
C LEU A 113 17.27 -58.07 5.16
N LEU A 114 16.76 -57.87 3.94
CA LEU A 114 16.79 -58.87 2.87
C LEU A 114 18.22 -59.33 2.56
N ARG A 115 19.16 -58.39 2.48
CA ARG A 115 20.58 -58.71 2.28
C ARG A 115 21.12 -59.54 3.43
N ASN A 116 20.83 -59.18 4.68
CA ASN A 116 21.28 -59.93 5.85
C ASN A 116 20.70 -61.35 5.86
N ASP A 117 19.40 -61.50 5.60
CA ASP A 117 18.74 -62.82 5.52
C ASP A 117 19.33 -63.69 4.40
N LEU A 118 19.59 -63.12 3.22
CA LEU A 118 20.29 -63.80 2.11
C LEU A 118 21.74 -64.18 2.45
N THR A 119 22.39 -63.43 3.34
CA THR A 119 23.77 -63.74 3.78
C THR A 119 23.79 -64.88 4.82
N ILE A 120 22.69 -65.10 5.54
CA ILE A 120 22.55 -66.11 6.60
C ILE A 120 22.00 -67.44 6.06
N GLU A 121 21.03 -67.42 5.14
CA GLU A 121 20.46 -68.63 4.49
C GLU A 121 20.39 -68.50 2.95
N PRO A 122 21.45 -68.91 2.21
CA PRO A 122 21.47 -68.76 0.74
C PRO A 122 20.53 -69.71 -0.03
N ASP A 123 19.98 -70.75 0.61
CA ASP A 123 19.28 -71.87 -0.07
C ASP A 123 17.74 -71.87 0.06
N LYS A 124 17.12 -70.82 0.62
CA LYS A 124 15.65 -70.74 0.84
C LYS A 124 14.94 -69.61 0.09
N VAL A 125 15.44 -69.19 -1.07
CA VAL A 125 14.77 -68.14 -1.85
C VAL A 125 13.61 -68.75 -2.66
N LYS A 126 12.43 -68.87 -2.04
CA LYS A 126 11.16 -68.91 -2.79
C LYS A 126 10.74 -67.47 -3.09
N PRO A 127 10.25 -67.16 -4.30
CA PRO A 127 9.90 -65.80 -4.66
C PRO A 127 8.70 -65.33 -3.82
N TYR A 128 8.90 -64.30 -3.00
CA TYR A 128 7.82 -63.55 -2.35
C TYR A 128 7.13 -62.65 -3.38
N THR A 129 6.33 -63.25 -4.26
CA THR A 129 5.38 -62.52 -5.10
C THR A 129 3.99 -63.09 -4.87
N THR A 130 3.42 -62.81 -3.70
CA THR A 130 2.00 -63.14 -3.45
C THR A 130 1.35 -62.27 -2.38
N ASN A 131 1.64 -60.97 -2.32
CA ASN A 131 0.88 -60.02 -1.48
C ASN A 131 0.89 -58.56 -2.00
N ALA A 132 1.27 -58.31 -3.26
CA ALA A 132 1.23 -56.98 -3.87
C ALA A 132 -0.13 -56.65 -4.51
N GLU A 133 -1.19 -57.39 -4.20
CA GLU A 133 -2.52 -57.22 -4.81
C GLU A 133 -3.61 -56.81 -3.81
N ASN A 134 -3.26 -56.47 -2.56
CA ASN A 134 -4.26 -56.02 -1.55
C ASN A 134 -3.74 -54.89 -0.65
N VAL A 135 -3.11 -53.88 -1.25
CA VAL A 135 -3.12 -52.53 -0.65
C VAL A 135 -3.75 -51.59 -1.66
N ASP A 136 -5.00 -51.32 -1.36
CA ASP A 136 -5.93 -50.43 -2.04
C ASP A 136 -5.24 -49.22 -2.68
N SER A 137 -5.14 -49.27 -4.01
CA SER A 137 -4.69 -48.16 -4.85
C SER A 137 -5.84 -47.19 -5.19
N SER A 138 -7.01 -47.33 -4.55
CA SER A 138 -8.18 -46.46 -4.76
C SER A 138 -8.12 -45.11 -4.03
N GLU A 139 -7.21 -44.90 -3.07
CA GLU A 139 -7.28 -43.70 -2.22
C GLU A 139 -6.32 -42.55 -2.59
N TYR A 140 -5.58 -42.67 -3.70
CA TYR A 140 -4.60 -41.65 -4.10
C TYR A 140 -4.97 -40.78 -5.31
N TYR A 141 -6.15 -40.96 -5.93
CA TYR A 141 -6.57 -40.21 -7.13
C TYR A 141 -7.82 -39.32 -6.96
N LYS A 142 -8.11 -38.80 -5.76
CA LYS A 142 -9.25 -37.88 -5.54
C LYS A 142 -8.92 -36.42 -5.27
N ILE A 143 -7.68 -35.97 -5.45
CA ILE A 143 -7.30 -34.57 -5.13
C ILE A 143 -7.08 -33.70 -6.38
N ASP A 144 -7.01 -34.26 -7.59
CA ASP A 144 -6.73 -33.49 -8.82
C ASP A 144 -7.95 -33.29 -9.75
N GLU A 145 -9.18 -33.27 -9.21
CA GLU A 145 -10.39 -33.02 -10.02
C GLU A 145 -11.30 -31.91 -9.48
N ASN A 146 -10.73 -30.93 -8.76
CA ASN A 146 -11.36 -29.65 -8.48
C ASN A 146 -10.29 -28.54 -8.39
N MET A 147 -9.68 -28.21 -9.54
CA MET A 147 -9.03 -26.93 -9.77
C MET A 147 -9.15 -26.53 -11.23
#